data_AF-A0A2V8WP96-F1
#
_entry.id   AF-A0A2V8WP96-F1
#
_cell.length_a   1.000
_cell.length_b   1.000
_cell.length_c   1.000
_cell.angle_alpha   90.00
_cell.angle_beta   90.00
_cell.angle_gamma   90.00
#
_symmetry.space_group_name_H-M   'P 1'
#
loop_
_entity.id
_entity.type
_entity.pdbx_description
1 polymer ?
#
loop_
_entity_poly.entity_id
_entity_poly.type
_entity_poly.pdbx_seq_one_letter_code
_entity_poly.pdbx_strand_id
1 'polypeptide(L)'
;MLVVWEPILATDWKSPSGNTLARIPDRRVRQFWDAKHVVANALNKIVKRRSPQPEPSCCVQKGFYWDDAILYAPHVHWKDEPTSVFWDGPVARIIPGLEKALDGQP
;
A
#
# COMPACT_ATOMS: atom_id res chain seq x y z
N MET A 1 -8.60 -6.32 3.51
CA MET A 1 -7.78 -5.15 3.12
C MET A 1 -6.96 -4.70 4.31
N LEU A 2 -5.71 -4.32 4.09
CA LEU A 2 -4.80 -3.78 5.10
C LEU A 2 -4.52 -2.31 4.73
N VAL A 3 -4.59 -1.42 5.71
CA VAL A 3 -4.20 -0.02 5.56
C VAL A 3 -3.09 0.27 6.54
N VAL A 4 -1.95 0.70 6.02
CA VAL A 4 -0.77 1.02 6.81
C VAL A 4 -0.60 2.53 6.80
N TRP A 5 -0.63 3.10 7.99
CA TRP A 5 -0.37 4.50 8.22
C TRP A 5 1.10 4.65 8.61
N GLU A 6 1.82 5.53 7.92
CA GLU A 6 3.24 5.77 8.16
C GLU A 6 3.50 7.27 8.37
N PRO A 7 4.52 7.65 9.16
CA PRO A 7 4.89 9.05 9.34
C PRO A 7 5.60 9.59 8.11
N ILE A 8 4.96 10.47 7.34
CA ILE A 8 5.56 11.06 6.14
C ILE A 8 6.19 12.42 6.47
N LEU A 9 5.47 13.22 7.26
CA LEU A 9 5.89 14.55 7.69
C LEU A 9 6.73 14.48 8.97
N ALA A 10 7.60 15.47 9.16
CA ALA A 10 8.39 15.60 10.39
C ALA A 10 7.53 15.80 11.65
N THR A 11 6.25 16.12 11.49
CA THR A 11 5.25 16.33 12.54
C THR A 11 4.37 15.12 12.82
N ASP A 12 4.53 14.01 12.09
CA ASP A 12 3.72 12.80 12.27
C ASP A 12 4.24 11.95 13.43
N TRP A 13 4.10 12.46 14.66
CA TRP A 13 4.68 11.84 15.84
C TRP A 13 3.83 10.73 16.46
N LYS A 14 2.57 10.61 16.04
CA LYS A 14 1.58 9.69 16.63
C LYS A 14 0.73 9.08 15.54
N SER A 15 0.14 7.93 15.86
CA SER A 15 -0.84 7.29 14.99
C SER A 15 -2.01 8.23 14.68
N PRO A 16 -2.68 8.06 13.52
CA PRO A 16 -3.88 8.80 13.20
C PRO A 16 -4.94 8.70 14.30
N SER A 17 -5.70 9.77 14.48
CA SER A 17 -6.79 9.82 15.46
C SER A 17 -8.01 9.01 15.02
N GLY A 18 -8.93 8.73 15.95
CA GLY A 18 -10.16 7.99 15.66
C GLY A 18 -10.98 8.60 14.52
N ASN A 19 -11.02 9.93 14.40
CA ASN A 19 -11.73 10.60 13.30
C ASN A 19 -11.10 10.31 11.92
N THR A 20 -9.76 10.22 11.85
CA THR A 20 -9.07 9.84 10.61
C THR A 20 -9.33 8.38 10.28
N LEU A 21 -9.20 7.49 11.27
CA LEU A 21 -9.46 6.06 11.09
C LEU A 21 -10.91 5.78 10.66
N ALA A 22 -11.87 6.57 11.17
CA ALA A 22 -13.29 6.45 10.83
C ALA A 22 -13.63 6.79 9.37
N ARG A 23 -12.71 7.44 8.63
CA ARG A 23 -12.88 7.67 7.18
C ARG A 23 -12.90 6.37 6.37
N ILE A 24 -12.39 5.28 6.94
CA ILE A 24 -12.42 3.94 6.36
C ILE A 24 -13.32 3.09 7.28
N PRO A 25 -14.64 3.11 7.08
CA PRO A 25 -15.60 2.48 8.00
C PRO A 25 -15.74 0.96 7.81
N ASP A 26 -15.15 0.38 6.77
CA ASP A 26 -15.26 -1.06 6.50
C ASP A 26 -14.57 -1.88 7.60
N ARG A 27 -15.39 -2.65 8.34
CA ARG A 27 -14.95 -3.46 9.49
C ARG A 27 -13.99 -4.60 9.13
N ARG A 28 -13.91 -4.98 7.86
CA ARG A 28 -12.95 -5.99 7.35
C ARG A 28 -11.55 -5.40 7.18
N VAL A 29 -11.42 -4.08 7.24
CA VAL A 29 -10.13 -3.39 7.12
C VAL A 29 -9.39 -3.47 8.44
N ARG A 30 -8.16 -3.96 8.38
CA ARG A 30 -7.21 -3.81 9.49
C ARG A 30 -6.39 -2.54 9.23
N GLN A 31 -6.44 -1.60 10.16
CA GLN A 31 -5.66 -0.36 10.08
C GLN A 31 -4.50 -0.45 11.09
N PHE A 32 -3.28 -0.18 10.65
CA PHE A 32 -2.07 -0.31 11.46
C PHE A 32 -1.20 0.95 11.36
N TRP A 33 -0.56 1.33 12.47
CA TRP A 33 0.42 2.41 12.50
C TRP A 33 1.84 1.85 12.47
N ASP A 34 2.59 2.16 11.42
CA ASP A 34 3.98 1.75 11.24
C ASP A 34 4.92 2.96 11.34
N ALA A 35 5.25 3.33 12.58
CA ALA A 35 6.14 4.45 12.87
C ALA A 35 7.57 4.29 12.30
N LYS A 36 7.96 3.08 11.90
CA LYS A 36 9.34 2.74 11.53
C LYS A 36 9.48 2.33 10.06
N HIS A 37 8.41 2.49 9.26
CA HIS A 37 8.36 2.09 7.85
C HIS A 37 8.81 0.64 7.62
N VAL A 38 8.50 -0.28 8.54
CA VAL A 38 8.91 -1.68 8.45
C VAL A 38 8.24 -2.36 7.25
N VAL A 39 6.96 -2.09 7.02
CA VAL A 39 6.18 -2.65 5.91
C VAL A 39 6.69 -2.09 4.59
N ALA A 40 6.81 -0.78 4.44
CA ALA A 40 7.33 -0.16 3.21
C ALA A 40 8.76 -0.64 2.89
N ASN A 41 9.63 -0.79 3.90
CA ASN A 41 10.97 -1.38 3.73
C ASN A 41 10.91 -2.82 3.19
N ALA A 42 10.03 -3.65 3.75
CA ALA A 42 9.90 -5.04 3.34
C ALA A 42 9.41 -5.15 1.88
N LEU A 43 8.39 -4.35 1.51
CA LEU A 43 7.86 -4.31 0.15
C LEU A 43 8.93 -3.87 -0.85
N ASN A 44 9.67 -2.79 -0.56
CA ASN A 44 10.76 -2.31 -1.42
C ASN A 44 11.83 -3.40 -1.65
N LYS A 45 12.17 -4.19 -0.61
CA LYS A 45 13.13 -5.31 -0.75
C LYS A 45 12.58 -6.45 -1.61
N ILE A 46 11.31 -6.82 -1.42
CA ILE A 46 10.67 -7.90 -2.19
C ILE A 46 10.71 -7.57 -3.68
N VAL A 47 10.43 -6.33 -4.02
CA VAL A 47 10.22 -5.88 -5.40
C VAL A 47 11.52 -5.77 -6.17
N LYS A 48 12.54 -5.20 -5.53
CA LYS A 48 13.92 -5.23 -6.05
C LYS A 48 14.43 -6.64 -6.32
N ARG A 49 14.01 -7.63 -5.53
CA ARG A 49 14.41 -9.04 -5.70
C ARG A 49 13.62 -9.77 -6.78
N ARG A 50 12.33 -9.43 -6.97
CA ARG A 50 11.38 -10.20 -7.80
C ARG A 50 11.04 -9.54 -9.14
N SER A 51 11.83 -8.56 -9.58
CA SER A 51 11.64 -7.86 -10.85
C SER A 51 11.54 -8.84 -12.05
N PRO A 52 10.59 -8.67 -12.99
CA PRO A 52 9.70 -7.51 -13.13
C PRO A 52 8.40 -7.63 -12.29
N GLN A 53 8.10 -6.59 -11.51
CA GLN A 53 6.78 -6.35 -10.90
C GLN A 53 6.27 -4.95 -11.32
N PRO A 54 4.96 -4.69 -11.32
CA PRO A 54 4.45 -3.33 -11.41
C PRO A 54 5.07 -2.49 -10.30
N GLU A 55 5.64 -1.35 -10.65
CA GLU A 55 6.20 -0.39 -9.70
C GLU A 55 5.46 0.94 -9.87
N PRO A 56 5.21 1.66 -8.77
CA PRO A 56 4.47 2.90 -8.85
C PRO A 56 5.28 3.95 -9.62
N SER A 57 4.60 4.66 -10.51
CA SER A 57 5.19 5.62 -11.45
C SER A 57 5.78 6.85 -10.76
N CYS A 58 5.36 7.09 -9.52
CA CYS A 58 5.92 8.01 -8.55
C CYS A 58 5.72 7.34 -7.16
N CYS A 59 5.82 7.95 -6.00
CA CYS A 59 6.36 9.20 -5.55
C CYS A 59 7.27 8.74 -4.40
N VAL A 60 8.58 8.74 -4.60
CA VAL A 60 9.50 8.21 -3.58
C VAL A 60 9.92 9.34 -2.66
N GLN A 61 9.58 9.24 -1.37
CA GLN A 61 10.03 10.18 -0.35
C GLN A 61 10.86 9.45 0.70
N LYS A 62 12.09 9.93 0.94
CA LYS A 62 13.05 9.30 1.87
C LYS A 62 13.31 7.81 1.60
N GLY A 63 13.18 7.36 0.33
CA GLY A 63 13.40 5.97 -0.07
C GLY A 63 12.18 5.06 0.04
N PHE A 64 11.01 5.61 0.36
CA PHE A 64 9.74 4.90 0.46
C PHE A 64 8.74 5.41 -0.57
N TYR A 65 8.00 4.50 -1.19
CA TYR A 65 6.78 4.85 -1.91
C TYR A 65 5.76 5.30 -0.87
N TRP A 66 5.12 6.44 -1.12
CA TRP A 66 4.09 6.98 -0.24
C TRP A 66 2.80 7.19 -1.02
N ASP A 67 1.67 7.11 -0.31
CA ASP A 67 0.33 7.22 -0.87
C ASP A 67 0.09 6.26 -2.03
N ASP A 68 0.46 4.99 -1.90
CA ASP A 68 0.31 3.97 -2.93
C ASP A 68 -0.79 2.95 -2.60
N ALA A 69 -1.25 2.25 -3.64
CA ALA A 69 -2.10 1.08 -3.49
C ALA A 69 -1.50 -0.11 -4.21
N ILE A 70 -1.56 -1.27 -3.56
CA ILE A 70 -1.08 -2.54 -4.08
C ILE A 70 -2.24 -3.53 -4.10
N LEU A 71 -2.51 -4.10 -5.26
CA LEU A 71 -3.47 -5.18 -5.43
C LEU A 71 -2.74 -6.48 -5.70
N TYR A 72 -3.18 -7.52 -5.01
CA TYR A 72 -2.74 -8.89 -5.24
C TYR A 72 -3.92 -9.71 -5.76
N ALA A 73 -3.64 -10.70 -6.61
CA ALA A 73 -4.66 -11.56 -7.18
C ALA A 73 -5.44 -12.32 -6.08
N PRO A 74 -6.70 -12.71 -6.33
CA PRO A 74 -7.43 -13.59 -5.43
C PRO A 74 -6.65 -14.87 -5.12
N HIS A 75 -6.84 -15.41 -3.91
CA HIS A 75 -6.31 -16.71 -3.47
C HIS A 75 -4.77 -16.84 -3.38
N VAL A 76 -4.02 -15.75 -3.53
CA VAL A 76 -2.56 -15.79 -3.33
C VAL A 76 -2.18 -15.77 -1.84
N HIS A 77 -1.07 -16.43 -1.50
CA HIS A 77 -0.56 -16.47 -0.13
C HIS A 77 0.71 -15.65 0.00
N TRP A 78 0.75 -14.77 1.01
CA TRP A 78 1.91 -13.93 1.31
C TRP A 78 3.19 -14.68 1.66
N LYS A 79 3.08 -15.93 2.13
CA LYS A 79 4.25 -16.81 2.40
C LYS A 79 5.13 -16.99 1.14
N ASP A 80 4.53 -16.89 -0.03
CA ASP A 80 5.18 -17.09 -1.32
C ASP A 80 5.66 -15.76 -1.94
N GLU A 81 5.42 -14.62 -1.25
CA GLU A 81 5.66 -13.24 -1.71
C GLU A 81 5.11 -13.02 -3.12
N PRO A 82 3.78 -13.02 -3.26
CA PRO A 82 3.14 -13.00 -4.56
C PRO A 82 3.49 -11.72 -5.32
N THR A 83 3.51 -11.81 -6.65
CA THR A 83 3.60 -10.63 -7.50
C THR A 83 2.29 -9.86 -7.44
N SER A 84 2.36 -8.54 -7.32
CA SER A 84 1.19 -7.67 -7.41
C SER A 84 0.63 -7.66 -8.84
N VAL A 85 -0.69 -7.59 -8.96
CA VAL A 85 -1.37 -7.38 -10.24
C VAL A 85 -1.51 -5.90 -10.57
N PHE A 86 -1.43 -5.06 -9.53
CA PHE A 86 -1.42 -3.61 -9.65
C PHE A 86 -0.59 -3.03 -8.52
N TRP A 87 0.22 -2.03 -8.83
CA TRP A 87 0.86 -1.20 -7.83
C TRP A 87 1.13 0.16 -8.44
N ASP A 88 0.47 1.19 -7.90
CA ASP A 88 0.72 2.56 -8.33
C ASP A 88 0.38 3.57 -7.22
N GLY A 89 0.75 4.83 -7.44
CA GLY A 89 0.42 5.96 -6.58
C GLY A 89 0.53 7.31 -7.33
N PRO A 90 0.06 8.42 -6.75
CA PRO A 90 -0.64 8.54 -5.48
C PRO A 90 -2.08 8.00 -5.55
N VAL A 91 -2.66 7.49 -4.44
CA VAL A 91 -4.01 6.86 -4.40
C VAL A 91 -5.05 7.74 -5.08
N ALA A 92 -5.06 9.04 -4.80
CA ALA A 92 -6.04 9.97 -5.39
C ALA A 92 -6.02 10.02 -6.93
N ARG A 93 -4.90 9.67 -7.57
CA ARG A 93 -4.74 9.69 -9.04
C ARG A 93 -4.96 8.33 -9.69
N ILE A 94 -4.85 7.25 -8.92
CA ILE A 94 -4.82 5.88 -9.43
C ILE A 94 -6.11 5.11 -9.19
N ILE A 95 -7.11 5.71 -8.51
CA ILE A 95 -8.43 5.08 -8.25
C ILE A 95 -9.03 4.44 -9.52
N PRO A 96 -9.16 5.14 -10.67
CA PRO A 96 -9.77 4.53 -11.85
C PRO A 96 -8.98 3.32 -12.38
N GLY A 97 -7.65 3.37 -12.29
CA GLY A 97 -6.77 2.26 -12.69
C GLY A 97 -6.89 1.06 -11.74
N LEU A 98 -6.98 1.33 -10.44
CA LEU A 98 -7.16 0.32 -9.40
C LEU A 98 -8.53 -0.36 -9.51
N GLU A 99 -9.60 0.39 -9.72
CA GLU A 99 -10.96 -0.14 -9.92
C GLU A 99 -11.00 -1.06 -11.15
N LYS A 100 -10.44 -0.62 -12.28
CA LYS A 100 -10.32 -1.45 -13.47
C LYS A 100 -9.53 -2.74 -13.22
N ALA A 101 -8.44 -2.66 -12.46
CA ALA A 101 -7.63 -3.83 -12.12
C ALA A 101 -8.38 -4.82 -11.20
N LEU A 102 -9.21 -4.29 -10.30
CA LEU A 102 -10.07 -5.07 -9.42
C LEU A 102 -11.19 -5.78 -10.20
N ASP A 103 -11.89 -5.07 -11.08
CA ASP A 103 -12.98 -5.61 -11.91
C ASP A 103 -12.48 -6.67 -12.91
N GLY A 104 -11.21 -6.60 -13.30
CA GLY A 104 -10.57 -7.57 -14.18
C GLY A 104 -10.05 -8.83 -13.46
N GLN A 105 -10.17 -8.93 -12.13
CA GLN A 105 -9.78 -10.15 -11.42
C GLN A 105 -10.82 -11.27 -11.62
N PRO A 106 -10.39 -12.53 -11.81
CA PRO A 106 -11.29 -13.67 -11.95
C PRO A 106 -12.01 -14.06 -10.66
#